data_AF-A0A4Y2UWI4-F1
#
_entry.id   AF-A0A4Y2UWI4-F1
#
_cell.length_a   1.000
_cell.length_b   1.000
_cell.length_c   1.000
_cell.angle_alpha   90.00
_cell.angle_beta   90.00
_cell.angle_gamma   90.00
#
_symmetry.space_group_name_H-M   'P 1'
#
loop_
_entity.id
_entity.type
_entity.pdbx_description
1 polymer ?
#
loop_
_entity_poly.entity_id
_entity_poly.type
_entity_poly.pdbx_seq_one_letter_code
_entity_poly.pdbx_strand_id
1 'polypeptide(L)'
;MIECRNDEEISKLLEEIESNEALQDDLEFHHPVKKNPKIIIYRFEEDLDPDAALKLIKDQNEELRESEVKHEYLMKTPRGDNWIISLDPKSFRKIMETGKINIGWYRINLREYIRPRQCFQCFKFDHVAKKCLK
;
A
#
# COMPACT_ATOMS: atom_id res chain seq x y z
N MET A 1 -8.10 -7.61 16.99
CA MET A 1 -6.93 -8.35 16.48
C MET A 1 -6.64 -9.43 17.50
N ILE A 2 -6.66 -10.70 17.09
CA ILE A 2 -6.33 -11.83 17.95
C ILE A 2 -4.89 -12.23 17.61
N GLU A 3 -4.05 -12.35 18.63
CA GLU A 3 -2.65 -12.73 18.48
C GLU A 3 -2.48 -14.19 18.91
N CYS A 4 -2.04 -15.04 17.98
CA CYS A 4 -1.67 -16.42 18.25
C CYS A 4 -0.13 -16.54 18.26
N ARG A 5 0.41 -17.51 19.00
CA ARG A 5 1.86 -17.65 19.18
C ARG A 5 2.53 -18.41 18.03
N ASN A 6 1.77 -19.21 17.31
CA ASN A 6 2.25 -20.08 16.24
C ASN A 6 1.17 -20.25 15.15
N ASP A 7 1.59 -20.68 13.97
CA ASP A 7 0.69 -20.88 12.82
C ASP A 7 -0.28 -22.06 13.05
N GLU A 8 0.07 -22.99 13.93
CA GLU A 8 -0.77 -24.13 14.32
C GLU A 8 -1.99 -23.69 15.13
N GLU A 9 -1.83 -22.76 16.08
CA GLU A 9 -2.94 -22.16 16.83
C GLU A 9 -3.86 -21.36 15.90
N ILE A 10 -3.30 -20.66 14.90
CA ILE A 10 -4.11 -19.94 13.90
C ILE A 10 -4.97 -20.93 13.12
N SER A 11 -4.39 -22.06 12.70
CA SER A 11 -5.09 -23.08 11.92
C SER A 11 -6.20 -23.75 12.73
N LYS A 12 -5.94 -24.08 14.00
CA LYS A 12 -6.97 -24.64 14.91
C LYS A 12 -8.11 -23.66 15.17
N LEU A 13 -7.79 -22.38 15.39
CA LEU A 13 -8.79 -21.35 15.63
C LEU A 13 -9.68 -21.14 14.39
N LEU A 14 -9.11 -21.25 13.20
CA LEU A 14 -9.85 -21.26 11.94
C LEU A 14 -10.82 -22.44 11.85
N GLU A 15 -10.34 -23.66 12.10
CA GLU A 15 -11.16 -24.87 12.09
C GLU A 15 -12.31 -24.80 13.13
N GLU A 16 -12.05 -24.26 14.32
CA GLU A 16 -13.07 -24.10 15.37
C GLU A 16 -14.13 -23.05 15.00
N ILE A 17 -13.76 -21.97 14.31
CA ILE A 17 -14.72 -20.97 13.83
C ILE A 17 -15.59 -21.55 12.70
N GLU A 18 -14.99 -22.29 11.78
CA GLU A 18 -15.70 -22.89 10.64
C GLU A 18 -16.59 -24.06 11.06
N SER A 19 -16.24 -24.82 12.09
CA SER A 19 -17.04 -25.95 12.59
C SER A 19 -18.21 -25.54 13.48
N ASN A 20 -18.23 -24.30 13.96
CA ASN A 20 -19.30 -23.81 14.82
C ASN A 20 -20.41 -23.15 14.00
N GLU A 21 -21.54 -23.86 13.86
CA GLU A 21 -22.73 -23.39 13.13
C GLU A 21 -23.25 -22.01 13.59
N ALA A 22 -23.01 -21.62 14.84
CA ALA A 22 -23.43 -20.32 15.36
C ALA A 22 -22.47 -19.17 15.00
N LEU A 23 -21.24 -19.46 14.60
CA LEU A 23 -20.20 -18.46 14.36
C LEU A 23 -19.77 -18.35 12.89
N GLN A 24 -19.96 -19.43 12.12
CA GLN A 24 -19.49 -19.55 10.74
C GLN A 24 -20.06 -18.46 9.82
N ASP A 25 -21.32 -18.06 10.02
CA ASP A 25 -21.99 -17.05 9.18
C ASP A 25 -21.70 -15.60 9.63
N ASP A 26 -21.32 -15.40 10.90
CA ASP A 26 -21.13 -14.06 11.50
C ASP A 26 -19.67 -13.59 11.52
N LEU A 27 -18.71 -14.53 11.43
CA LEU A 27 -17.28 -14.24 11.56
C LEU A 27 -16.53 -14.45 10.24
N GLU A 28 -15.89 -13.39 9.74
CA GLU A 28 -14.92 -13.48 8.64
C GLU A 28 -13.49 -13.49 9.19
N PHE A 29 -12.72 -14.52 8.82
CA PHE A 29 -11.29 -14.58 9.14
C PHE A 29 -10.44 -13.98 8.02
N HIS A 30 -9.45 -13.16 8.40
CA HIS A 30 -8.47 -12.59 7.48
C HIS A 30 -7.05 -12.77 8.00
N HIS A 31 -6.23 -13.52 7.26
CA HIS A 31 -4.81 -13.62 7.57
C HIS A 31 -4.12 -12.29 7.26
N PRO A 32 -3.34 -11.71 8.19
CA PRO A 32 -2.53 -10.54 7.90
C PRO A 32 -1.54 -10.84 6.77
N VAL A 33 -1.58 -10.05 5.70
CA VAL A 33 -0.67 -10.18 4.56
C VAL A 33 0.40 -9.09 4.64
N LYS A 34 1.67 -9.48 4.50
CA LYS A 34 2.78 -8.53 4.37
C LYS A 34 2.63 -7.75 3.06
N LYS A 35 2.61 -6.42 3.15
CA LYS A 35 2.51 -5.54 1.99
C LYS A 35 3.72 -4.63 1.95
N ASN A 36 4.24 -4.40 0.74
CA ASN A 36 5.27 -3.39 0.54
C ASN A 36 4.69 -1.99 0.81
N PRO A 37 5.42 -1.14 1.55
CA PRO A 37 5.02 0.24 1.77
C PRO A 37 4.95 1.01 0.45
N LYS A 38 4.15 2.08 0.45
CA LYS A 38 3.92 2.90 -0.74
C LYS A 38 4.18 4.37 -0.42
N ILE A 39 4.68 5.10 -1.40
CA ILE A 39 4.81 6.56 -1.33
C ILE A 39 4.03 7.22 -2.46
N ILE A 40 3.64 8.47 -2.23
CA ILE A 40 3.00 9.33 -3.23
C ILE A 40 3.97 10.42 -3.66
N ILE A 41 4.18 10.54 -4.97
CA ILE A 41 4.90 11.64 -5.62
C ILE A 41 3.86 12.56 -6.25
N TYR A 42 3.82 13.81 -5.82
CA TYR A 42 2.84 14.78 -6.28
C TYR A 42 3.26 15.42 -7.59
N ARG A 43 2.29 15.62 -8.50
CA ARG A 43 2.43 16.39 -9.75
C ARG A 43 3.59 15.91 -10.63
N PHE A 44 3.66 14.62 -10.86
CA PHE A 44 4.62 14.04 -11.79
C PHE A 44 4.00 14.05 -13.20
N GLU A 45 4.78 14.47 -14.21
CA GLU A 45 4.31 14.66 -15.59
C GLU A 45 3.88 13.31 -16.22
N GLU A 46 2.72 13.28 -16.89
CA GLU A 46 2.15 12.06 -17.50
C GLU A 46 2.93 11.55 -18.72
N ASP A 47 3.78 12.38 -19.33
CA ASP A 47 4.41 12.09 -20.62
C ASP A 47 5.63 11.17 -20.55
N LEU A 48 6.05 10.78 -19.34
CA LEU A 48 7.18 9.87 -19.13
C LEU A 48 6.69 8.42 -19.02
N ASP A 49 7.30 7.55 -19.82
CA ASP A 49 7.15 6.10 -19.70
C ASP A 49 7.48 5.64 -18.26
N PRO A 50 6.65 4.78 -17.63
CA PRO A 50 6.86 4.29 -16.27
C PRO A 50 8.25 3.72 -16.01
N ASP A 51 8.80 2.94 -16.93
CA ASP A 51 10.10 2.29 -16.71
C ASP A 51 11.24 3.31 -16.81
N ALA A 52 11.15 4.24 -17.77
CA ALA A 52 12.10 5.35 -17.89
C ALA A 52 12.08 6.27 -16.64
N ALA A 53 10.89 6.59 -16.14
CA ALA A 53 10.70 7.38 -14.93
C ALA A 53 11.29 6.70 -13.69
N LEU A 54 11.04 5.39 -13.53
CA LEU A 54 11.60 4.61 -12.42
C LEU A 54 13.13 4.57 -12.49
N LYS A 55 13.71 4.40 -13.68
CA LYS A 55 15.16 4.45 -13.87
C LYS A 55 15.74 5.81 -13.48
N LEU A 56 15.13 6.91 -13.93
CA LEU A 56 15.53 8.27 -13.57
C LEU A 56 15.51 8.47 -12.05
N ILE A 57 14.44 8.02 -11.39
CA ILE A 57 14.31 8.10 -9.93
C ILE A 57 15.42 7.32 -9.23
N LYS A 58 15.75 6.10 -9.68
CA LYS A 58 16.84 5.30 -9.09
C LYS A 58 18.21 5.93 -9.30
N ASP A 59 18.47 6.47 -10.48
CA ASP A 59 19.78 7.05 -10.81
C ASP A 59 20.07 8.31 -9.97
N GLN A 60 19.04 9.11 -9.70
CA GLN A 60 19.14 10.39 -9.00
C GLN A 60 19.04 10.31 -7.47
N ASN A 61 18.59 9.19 -6.91
CA ASN A 61 18.41 9.01 -5.46
C ASN A 61 19.19 7.78 -4.99
N GLU A 62 20.25 8.00 -4.23
CA GLU A 62 21.17 6.95 -3.77
C GLU A 62 20.44 5.90 -2.92
N GLU A 63 19.44 6.31 -2.15
CA GLU A 63 18.60 5.47 -1.30
C GLU A 63 17.79 4.43 -2.10
N LEU A 64 17.57 4.69 -3.39
CA LEU A 64 16.73 3.89 -4.27
C LEU A 64 17.51 3.12 -5.35
N ARG A 65 18.82 3.33 -5.49
CA ARG A 65 19.64 2.73 -6.57
C ARG A 65 19.52 1.20 -6.66
N GLU A 66 19.64 0.51 -5.52
CA GLU A 66 19.55 -0.96 -5.44
C GLU A 66 18.16 -1.46 -5.04
N SER A 67 17.18 -0.56 -4.95
CA SER A 67 15.86 -0.87 -4.42
C SER A 67 14.93 -1.49 -5.47
N GLU A 68 13.99 -2.31 -4.99
CA GLU A 68 12.88 -2.78 -5.81
C GLU A 68 11.77 -1.71 -5.76
N VAL A 69 11.75 -0.85 -6.78
CA VAL A 69 10.71 0.16 -6.97
C VAL A 69 9.76 -0.34 -8.05
N LYS A 70 8.47 -0.33 -7.74
CA LYS A 70 7.41 -0.67 -8.69
C LYS A 70 6.40 0.45 -8.80
N HIS A 71 6.08 0.82 -10.04
CA HIS A 71 4.95 1.69 -10.32
C HIS A 71 3.63 0.94 -10.07
N GLU A 72 2.79 1.50 -9.21
CA GLU A 72 1.49 0.89 -8.87
C GLU A 72 0.39 1.44 -9.77
N TYR A 73 0.21 2.77 -9.78
CA TYR A 73 -0.75 3.46 -10.64
C TYR A 73 -0.62 4.98 -10.54
N LEU A 74 -1.22 5.66 -11.52
CA LEU A 74 -1.45 7.10 -11.53
C LEU A 74 -2.76 7.44 -10.83
N MET A 75 -2.70 8.30 -9.83
CA MET A 75 -3.86 8.90 -9.21
C MET A 75 -4.15 10.25 -9.84
N LYS A 76 -5.18 10.28 -10.71
CA LYS A 76 -5.68 11.52 -11.28
C LYS A 76 -6.41 12.36 -10.23
N THR A 77 -6.02 13.61 -10.09
CA THR A 77 -6.72 14.57 -9.22
C THR A 77 -6.92 15.90 -9.93
N PRO A 78 -7.91 16.73 -9.52
CA PRO A 78 -8.10 18.06 -10.11
C PRO A 78 -6.87 18.99 -9.98
N ARG A 79 -5.91 18.65 -9.11
CA ARG A 79 -4.69 19.43 -8.85
C ARG A 79 -3.45 18.86 -9.55
N GLY A 80 -3.63 17.87 -10.43
CA GLY A 80 -2.57 17.17 -11.15
C GLY A 80 -2.53 15.67 -10.86
N ASP A 81 -1.69 14.97 -11.61
CA ASP A 81 -1.52 13.52 -11.49
C ASP A 81 -0.44 13.19 -10.46
N ASN A 82 -0.76 12.23 -9.59
CA ASN A 82 0.13 11.79 -8.53
C ASN A 82 0.53 10.33 -8.77
N TRP A 83 1.82 10.05 -8.68
CA TRP A 83 2.34 8.71 -8.85
C TRP A 83 2.33 7.96 -7.52
N ILE A 84 1.77 6.76 -7.53
CA ILE A 84 1.89 5.83 -6.42
C ILE A 84 2.94 4.79 -6.80
N ILE A 85 3.99 4.69 -5.99
CA ILE A 85 5.04 3.69 -6.15
C ILE A 85 5.17 2.86 -4.88
N SER A 86 5.39 1.56 -5.06
CA SER A 86 5.72 0.63 -3.98
C SER A 86 7.22 0.41 -3.90
N LEU A 87 7.70 0.25 -2.67
CA LEU A 87 9.11 0.15 -2.31
C LEU A 87 9.33 -1.01 -1.36
N ASP A 88 10.53 -1.59 -1.35
CA ASP A 88 10.92 -2.47 -0.26
C ASP A 88 11.03 -1.69 1.07
N PRO A 89 10.82 -2.35 2.22
CA PRO A 89 10.82 -1.68 3.52
C PRO A 89 12.13 -0.97 3.88
N LYS A 90 13.28 -1.45 3.38
CA LYS A 90 14.60 -0.88 3.71
C LYS A 90 14.77 0.46 3.03
N SER A 91 14.48 0.54 1.74
CA SER A 91 14.55 1.77 0.96
C SER A 91 13.45 2.75 1.32
N PHE A 92 12.25 2.27 1.67
CA PHE A 92 11.18 3.12 2.19
C PHE A 92 11.62 3.90 3.45
N ARG A 93 12.25 3.23 4.42
CA ARG A 93 12.73 3.92 5.64
C ARG A 93 13.73 5.02 5.32
N LYS A 94 14.75 4.70 4.50
CA LYS A 94 15.78 5.66 4.09
C LYS A 94 15.19 6.89 3.39
N ILE A 95 14.30 6.69 2.41
CA ILE A 95 13.75 7.81 1.66
C ILE A 95 12.77 8.65 2.50
N MET A 96 12.07 8.03 3.46
CA MET A 96 11.18 8.72 4.38
C MET A 96 11.94 9.55 5.43
N GLU A 97 13.15 9.13 5.83
CA GLU A 97 14.05 9.94 6.67
C GLU A 97 14.49 11.22 5.95
N THR A 98 14.82 11.12 4.66
CA THR A 98 15.13 12.29 3.81
C THR A 98 13.89 13.15 3.55
N GLY A 99 12.71 12.53 3.41
CA GLY A 99 11.41 13.17 3.19
C GLY A 99 11.24 13.85 1.83
N LYS A 100 12.23 13.74 0.95
CA LYS A 100 12.28 14.38 -0.36
C LYS A 100 12.91 13.44 -1.38
N ILE A 101 12.51 13.60 -2.64
CA ILE A 101 13.02 12.84 -3.78
C ILE A 101 13.44 13.78 -4.90
N ASN A 102 14.52 13.45 -5.58
CA ASN A 102 14.99 14.15 -6.77
C ASN A 102 14.42 13.48 -8.01
N ILE A 103 13.84 14.27 -8.90
CA ILE A 103 13.25 13.81 -10.17
C ILE A 103 13.53 14.84 -11.24
N GLY A 104 14.33 14.49 -12.24
CA GLY A 104 14.80 15.42 -13.26
C GLY A 104 15.54 16.59 -12.61
N TRP A 105 14.99 17.80 -12.76
CA TRP A 105 15.51 19.04 -12.19
C TRP A 105 14.77 19.48 -10.91
N TYR A 106 13.84 18.67 -10.43
CA TYR A 106 12.97 19.01 -9.31
C TYR A 106 13.34 18.21 -8.06
N ARG A 107 13.10 18.83 -6.90
CA ARG A 107 13.16 18.17 -5.59
C ARG A 107 11.80 18.25 -4.93
N ILE A 108 11.13 17.11 -4.81
CA ILE A 108 9.72 17.01 -4.44
C ILE A 108 9.60 16.43 -3.03
N ASN A 109 8.66 16.93 -2.24
CA ASN A 109 8.34 16.35 -0.93
C ASN A 109 7.59 15.03 -1.11
N LEU A 110 8.01 14.02 -0.36
CA LEU A 110 7.35 12.72 -0.33
C LEU A 110 6.40 12.61 0.86
N ARG A 111 5.40 11.75 0.71
CA ARG A 111 4.58 11.29 1.83
C ARG A 111 4.34 9.79 1.71
N GLU A 112 4.17 9.15 2.85
CA GLU A 112 3.64 7.80 2.91
C GLU A 112 2.23 7.77 2.31
N TYR A 113 1.98 6.75 1.49
CA TYR A 113 0.68 6.54 0.88
C TYR A 113 -0.05 5.38 1.56
N ILE A 114 -0.99 5.73 2.44
CA ILE A 114 -1.91 4.79 3.06
C ILE A 114 -3.32 5.09 2.55
N ARG A 115 -3.94 4.10 1.90
CA ARG A 115 -5.34 4.18 1.49
C ARG A 115 -6.14 3.08 2.17
N PRO A 116 -6.69 3.32 3.36
CA PRO A 116 -7.61 2.39 3.98
C PRO A 116 -8.84 2.25 3.07
N ARG A 117 -9.29 1.01 2.87
CA ARG A 117 -10.58 0.76 2.19
C ARG A 117 -11.68 1.17 3.14
N GLN A 118 -12.51 2.12 2.73
CA GLN A 118 -13.68 2.55 3.49
C GLN A 118 -14.92 2.41 2.62
N CYS A 119 -15.97 1.84 3.20
CA CYS A 119 -17.26 1.70 2.58
C CYS A 119 -18.00 3.04 2.59
N PHE A 120 -18.46 3.51 1.42
CA PHE A 120 -19.23 4.76 1.32
C PHE A 120 -20.69 4.63 1.77
N GLN A 121 -21.17 3.41 2.07
CA GLN A 121 -22.54 3.17 2.52
C GLN A 121 -22.64 3.13 4.05
N CYS A 122 -21.81 2.33 4.73
CA CYS A 122 -21.84 2.17 6.19
C CYS A 122 -20.67 2.85 6.91
N PHE A 123 -19.73 3.46 6.18
CA PHE A 123 -18.52 4.12 6.69
C PHE A 123 -17.53 3.22 7.46
N LYS A 124 -17.79 1.92 7.55
CA LYS A 124 -16.85 0.93 8.10
C LYS A 124 -15.68 0.68 7.13
N PHE A 125 -14.59 0.14 7.65
CA PHE A 125 -13.38 -0.17 6.89
C PHE A 125 -13.44 -1.58 6.26
N ASP A 126 -12.45 -1.87 5.43
CA ASP A 126 -12.10 -3.17 4.85
C ASP A 126 -12.96 -3.67 3.68
N HIS A 127 -14.17 -3.15 3.51
CA HIS A 127 -15.02 -3.48 2.36
C HIS A 127 -15.41 -2.26 1.52
N VAL A 128 -15.88 -2.53 0.31
CA VAL A 128 -16.45 -1.54 -0.61
C VAL A 128 -17.97 -1.61 -0.56
N ALA A 129 -18.67 -0.53 -0.92
CA ALA A 129 -20.14 -0.49 -0.90
C ALA A 129 -20.82 -1.66 -1.64
N LYS A 130 -20.20 -2.15 -2.73
CA LYS A 130 -20.69 -3.33 -3.47
C LYS A 130 -20.73 -4.63 -2.66
N LYS A 131 -19.87 -4.74 -1.64
CA LYS A 131 -19.79 -5.88 -0.72
C LYS A 131 -20.27 -5.50 0.68
N CYS A 132 -21.06 -4.43 0.80
CA CYS A 132 -21.62 -4.04 2.09
C CYS A 132 -22.78 -4.99 2.43
N LEU A 133 -22.57 -5.84 3.42
CA LEU A 133 -23.67 -6.51 4.11
C LEU A 133 -24.47 -5.40 4.83
N LYS A 134 -25.79 -5.40 4.64
CA LYS A 134 -26.68 -4.37 5.17
C LYS A 134 -26.80 -4.47 6.69
#